data_AF-A0A6G8NP20-F1
#
_entry.id   AF-A0A6G8NP20-F1
#
_cell.length_a   1.000
_cell.length_b   1.000
_cell.length_c   1.000
_cell.angle_alpha   90.00
_cell.angle_beta   90.00
_cell.angle_gamma   90.00
#
_symmetry.space_group_name_H-M   'P 1'
#
loop_
_entity.id
_entity.type
_entity.pdbx_description
1 polymer ?
#
loop_
_entity_poly.entity_id
_entity_poly.type
_entity_poly.pdbx_seq_one_letter_code
_entity_poly.pdbx_strand_id
1 'polypeptide(L)'
;MHAADDTHSAPDTALLGEWLPVCNSADVAAGQSRGFLVAGEWLVVWRSASEDDVPAAPPDISTDVHVWRDRCPHRGAQLSLGTVTGGMIACPYHGWRYDVDGECIHIPANPSLRPAKRACARTYRVKEKYGVVWTCLGEPSHPLDFFPEYDTPGARRVNLAAQTVRSSAPRVVENFLDMAHFPFVHTGILGDTSHAEVQDYEVIETEGGLETRRCRFWQPAGLPGQEGVDIEYVYRVKRPLVASLSKVAQHGEGALHLLLVASPVSETETRAWMVSVFKDESAHSDQALYDFNMQILMQDTPIVESQWPKRLPLDPQAELHQVCDRLSVGYRGYLRERGWGYGTELSGG
;
A
#
# COMPACT_ATOMS: atom_id res chain seq x y z
N MET A 1 0.07 12.94 -33.46
CA MET A 1 -0.41 14.02 -32.59
C MET A 1 -1.66 13.50 -31.88
N HIS A 2 -1.46 12.67 -30.84
CA HIS A 2 -2.56 12.16 -30.03
C HIS A 2 -2.83 13.19 -28.94
N ALA A 3 -4.04 13.73 -28.94
CA ALA A 3 -4.54 14.52 -27.84
C ALA A 3 -4.54 13.63 -26.60
N ALA A 4 -3.74 13.99 -25.59
CA ALA A 4 -3.92 13.46 -24.25
C ALA A 4 -5.26 14.02 -23.76
N ASP A 5 -6.21 13.11 -23.55
CA ASP A 5 -7.51 13.43 -22.99
C ASP A 5 -7.28 13.71 -21.49
N ASP A 6 -7.09 14.99 -21.16
CA ASP A 6 -6.95 15.52 -19.81
C ASP A 6 -8.32 15.54 -19.09
N THR A 7 -9.11 14.48 -19.24
CA THR A 7 -10.25 14.23 -18.36
C THR A 7 -9.71 13.58 -17.10
N HIS A 8 -9.33 14.39 -16.11
CA HIS A 8 -9.30 13.93 -14.72
C HIS A 8 -10.73 13.46 -14.37
N SER A 9 -11.02 12.18 -14.60
CA SER A 9 -12.20 11.54 -14.03
C SER A 9 -12.13 11.74 -12.52
N ALA A 10 -13.23 12.18 -11.91
CA ALA A 10 -13.32 12.23 -10.46
C ALA A 10 -12.87 10.85 -9.90
N PRO A 11 -12.09 10.81 -8.81
CA PRO A 11 -11.70 9.55 -8.22
C PRO A 11 -12.94 8.70 -7.98
N ASP A 12 -12.85 7.41 -8.30
CA ASP A 12 -13.90 6.45 -8.01
C ASP A 12 -14.35 6.68 -6.56
N THR A 13 -15.66 6.87 -6.38
CA THR A 13 -16.26 7.12 -5.06
C THR A 13 -15.85 6.08 -4.02
N ALA A 14 -15.53 4.84 -4.45
CA ALA A 14 -15.01 3.79 -3.59
C ALA A 14 -13.67 4.14 -2.92
N LEU A 15 -12.83 4.98 -3.56
CA LEU A 15 -11.54 5.42 -3.01
C LEU A 15 -11.66 6.52 -1.96
N LEU A 16 -12.74 7.31 -2.01
CA LEU A 16 -12.86 8.53 -1.19
C LEU A 16 -12.94 8.26 0.31
N GLY A 17 -13.38 7.06 0.70
CA GLY A 17 -13.52 6.64 2.09
C GLY A 17 -12.39 5.76 2.62
N GLU A 18 -11.40 5.42 1.78
CA GLU A 18 -10.32 4.50 2.13
C GLU A 18 -9.04 5.21 2.54
N TRP A 19 -8.27 4.56 3.42
CA TRP A 19 -6.88 4.91 3.65
C TRP A 19 -6.01 4.34 2.53
N LEU A 20 -5.49 5.23 1.68
CA LEU A 20 -4.57 4.90 0.60
C LEU A 20 -3.13 5.06 1.07
N PRO A 21 -2.27 4.06 0.87
CA PRO A 21 -0.86 4.18 1.19
C PRO A 21 -0.16 5.07 0.15
N VAL A 22 0.74 5.94 0.58
CA VAL A 22 1.43 6.90 -0.29
C VAL A 22 2.90 6.51 -0.48
N CYS A 23 3.61 6.29 0.62
CA CYS A 23 5.03 5.93 0.65
C CYS A 23 5.43 5.32 1.99
N ASN A 24 6.65 4.78 2.10
CA ASN A 24 7.20 4.47 3.42
C ASN A 24 7.42 5.77 4.20
N SER A 25 7.27 5.70 5.53
CA SER A 25 7.55 6.81 6.44
C SER A 25 8.95 7.41 6.24
N ALA A 26 9.95 6.53 6.03
CA ALA A 26 11.35 6.90 5.84
C ALA A 26 11.66 7.51 4.46
N ASP A 27 10.72 7.48 3.50
CA ASP A 27 10.94 8.05 2.16
C ASP A 27 10.98 9.59 2.14
N VAL A 28 10.54 10.23 3.24
CA VAL A 28 10.52 11.68 3.43
C VAL A 28 11.08 11.98 4.82
N ALA A 29 12.29 12.53 4.89
CA ALA A 29 12.90 12.92 6.15
C ALA A 29 12.33 14.26 6.67
N ALA A 30 12.57 14.57 7.94
CA ALA A 30 12.24 15.86 8.53
C ALA A 30 12.82 17.02 7.70
N GLY A 31 12.01 18.05 7.46
CA GLY A 31 12.38 19.21 6.63
C GLY A 31 12.47 18.94 5.12
N GLN A 32 11.97 17.79 4.63
CA GLN A 32 11.92 17.47 3.21
C GLN A 32 10.49 17.40 2.66
N SER A 33 10.38 17.51 1.34
CA SER A 33 9.16 17.30 0.57
C SER A 33 9.41 16.37 -0.62
N ARG A 34 8.42 15.55 -0.97
CA ARG A 34 8.49 14.63 -2.12
C ARG A 34 7.11 14.41 -2.75
N GLY A 35 7.09 14.26 -4.07
CA GLY A 35 5.88 14.07 -4.87
C GLY A 35 5.58 12.59 -5.12
N PHE A 36 4.31 12.22 -5.05
CA PHE A 36 3.80 10.87 -5.27
C PHE A 36 2.50 10.93 -6.08
N LEU A 37 2.30 10.01 -7.01
CA LEU A 37 1.05 9.87 -7.76
C LEU A 37 0.25 8.74 -7.13
N VAL A 38 -0.95 9.03 -6.63
CA VAL A 38 -1.84 8.06 -5.99
C VAL A 38 -3.24 8.22 -6.56
N ALA A 39 -3.77 7.13 -7.11
CA ALA A 39 -5.06 7.05 -7.79
C ALA A 39 -5.28 8.18 -8.82
N GLY A 40 -4.23 8.51 -9.58
CA GLY A 40 -4.23 9.61 -10.55
C GLY A 40 -4.13 11.02 -9.98
N GLU A 41 -4.09 11.23 -8.65
CA GLU A 41 -3.85 12.55 -8.04
C GLU A 41 -2.38 12.71 -7.62
N TRP A 42 -1.76 13.82 -8.03
CA TRP A 42 -0.42 14.17 -7.56
C TRP A 42 -0.50 14.72 -6.14
N LEU A 43 0.19 14.05 -5.23
CA LEU A 43 0.29 14.36 -3.82
C LEU A 43 1.71 14.78 -3.46
N VAL A 44 1.84 15.76 -2.57
CA VAL A 44 3.09 16.08 -1.89
C VAL A 44 3.00 15.56 -0.47
N VAL A 45 3.99 14.75 -0.08
CA VAL A 45 4.27 14.43 1.32
C VAL A 45 5.41 15.33 1.75
N TRP A 46 5.25 16.05 2.85
CA TRP A 46 6.31 16.88 3.42
C TRP A 46 6.30 16.79 4.95
N ARG A 47 7.47 16.97 5.57
CA ARG A 47 7.62 16.90 7.02
C ARG A 47 8.16 18.20 7.61
N SER A 48 7.54 18.68 8.68
CA SER A 48 8.08 19.76 9.51
C SER A 48 9.50 19.42 10.00
N ALA A 49 10.33 20.44 10.21
CA ALA A 49 11.73 20.25 10.59
C ALA A 49 11.93 20.03 12.11
N SER A 50 10.99 20.51 12.94
CA SER A 50 10.99 20.35 14.40
C SER A 50 9.57 20.03 14.89
N GLU A 51 9.46 19.31 16.02
CA GLU A 51 8.19 19.13 16.74
C GLU A 51 7.63 20.47 17.27
N ASP A 52 8.51 21.46 17.53
CA ASP A 52 8.10 22.81 17.96
C ASP A 52 7.35 23.59 16.86
N ASP A 53 7.50 23.17 15.60
CA ASP A 53 6.84 23.80 14.45
C ASP A 53 5.41 23.25 14.22
N VAL A 54 4.93 22.38 15.10
CA VAL A 54 3.71 21.60 14.88
C VAL A 54 2.61 21.98 15.89
N PRO A 55 1.40 22.35 15.43
CA PRO A 55 0.26 22.56 16.32
C PRO A 55 -0.13 21.27 17.06
N ALA A 56 -0.63 21.39 18.29
CA ALA A 56 -1.15 20.24 19.04
C ALA A 56 -2.31 19.58 18.26
N ALA A 57 -2.12 18.34 17.82
CA ALA A 57 -3.15 17.56 17.12
C ALA A 57 -3.84 16.55 18.06
N PRO A 58 -5.02 16.04 17.70
CA PRO A 58 -5.60 14.86 18.32
C PRO A 58 -4.60 13.68 18.30
N PRO A 59 -4.64 12.78 19.30
CA PRO A 59 -3.65 11.70 19.49
C PRO A 59 -3.59 10.67 18.35
N ASP A 60 -4.48 10.74 17.36
CA ASP A 60 -4.58 9.80 16.26
C ASP A 60 -4.13 10.35 14.89
N ILE A 61 -3.55 11.55 14.85
CA ILE A 61 -2.98 12.20 13.65
C ILE A 61 -1.46 12.34 13.84
N SER A 62 -0.67 11.92 12.85
CA SER A 62 0.78 12.19 12.84
C SER A 62 0.98 13.68 12.54
N THR A 63 1.67 14.38 13.42
CA THR A 63 1.61 15.85 13.47
C THR A 63 2.69 16.51 12.62
N ASP A 64 3.83 15.85 12.43
CA ASP A 64 4.97 16.38 11.67
C ASP A 64 4.86 16.11 10.17
N VAL A 65 4.05 15.14 9.73
CA VAL A 65 3.86 14.76 8.33
C VAL A 65 2.57 15.32 7.75
N HIS A 66 2.65 15.82 6.53
CA HIS A 66 1.55 16.47 5.82
C HIS A 66 1.39 15.88 4.43
N VAL A 67 0.14 15.61 4.01
CA VAL A 67 -0.17 15.14 2.66
C VAL A 67 -1.14 16.10 1.98
N TRP A 68 -0.69 16.74 0.91
CA TRP A 68 -1.49 17.73 0.18
C TRP A 68 -1.54 17.39 -1.30
N ARG A 69 -2.43 18.06 -2.03
CA ARG A 69 -2.36 18.07 -3.49
C ARG A 69 -1.08 18.79 -3.92
N ASP A 70 -0.29 18.18 -4.79
CA ASP A 70 0.99 18.70 -5.25
C ASP A 70 0.84 19.81 -6.30
N ARG A 71 0.12 20.87 -5.95
CA ARG A 71 -0.21 21.95 -6.87
C ARG A 71 -0.39 23.27 -6.13
N CYS A 72 0.51 24.20 -6.41
CA CYS A 72 0.42 25.57 -5.94
C CYS A 72 -0.80 26.28 -6.55
N PRO A 73 -1.73 26.86 -5.76
CA PRO A 73 -2.94 27.53 -6.26
C PRO A 73 -2.65 28.79 -7.09
N HIS A 74 -1.42 29.35 -7.02
CA HIS A 74 -1.06 30.54 -7.78
C HIS A 74 -0.95 30.27 -9.29
N ARG A 75 -0.10 29.31 -9.68
CA ARG A 75 0.24 29.01 -11.09
C ARG A 75 0.47 27.52 -11.37
N GLY A 76 0.04 26.63 -10.48
CA GLY A 76 0.05 25.19 -10.72
C GLY A 76 1.40 24.49 -10.60
N ALA A 77 2.45 25.17 -10.14
CA ALA A 77 3.75 24.53 -9.87
C ALA A 77 3.63 23.47 -8.77
N GLN A 78 4.41 22.39 -8.88
CA GLN A 78 4.50 21.36 -7.84
C GLN A 78 5.13 21.94 -6.58
N LEU A 79 4.47 21.72 -5.45
CA LEU A 79 4.95 22.10 -4.12
C LEU A 79 6.03 21.14 -3.62
N SER A 80 6.02 19.88 -4.07
CA SER A 80 7.02 18.86 -3.72
C SER A 80 8.45 19.24 -4.12
N LEU A 81 8.61 20.10 -5.13
CA LEU A 81 9.89 20.67 -5.57
C LEU A 81 10.33 21.89 -4.75
N GLY A 82 9.55 22.25 -3.72
CA GLY A 82 9.77 23.40 -2.86
C GLY A 82 10.81 23.18 -1.76
N THR A 83 10.73 24.02 -0.74
CA THR A 83 11.59 23.93 0.45
C THR A 83 10.74 24.00 1.69
N VAL A 84 10.99 23.09 2.64
CA VAL A 84 10.32 23.10 3.95
C VAL A 84 11.17 23.86 4.96
N THR A 85 10.59 24.82 5.66
CA THR A 85 11.27 25.58 6.71
C THR A 85 10.26 26.18 7.68
N GLY A 86 10.45 25.98 9.00
CA GLY A 86 9.64 26.60 10.05
C GLY A 86 8.14 26.27 9.93
N GLY A 87 7.80 24.98 9.87
CA GLY A 87 6.41 24.51 9.75
C GLY A 87 5.69 24.94 8.46
N MET A 88 6.43 25.35 7.43
CA MET A 88 5.87 25.79 6.15
C MET A 88 6.53 25.09 4.98
N ILE A 89 5.83 25.06 3.85
CA ILE A 89 6.41 24.76 2.54
C ILE A 89 6.38 26.00 1.64
N ALA A 90 7.54 26.32 1.05
CA ALA A 90 7.71 27.40 0.10
C ALA A 90 7.67 26.86 -1.34
N CYS A 91 6.74 27.35 -2.16
CA CYS A 91 6.64 27.00 -3.57
C CYS A 91 7.91 27.45 -4.33
N PRO A 92 8.52 26.58 -5.16
CA PRO A 92 9.79 26.88 -5.82
C PRO A 92 9.67 27.97 -6.89
N TYR A 93 8.46 28.26 -7.37
CA TYR A 93 8.30 29.17 -8.50
C TYR A 93 8.36 30.65 -8.08
N HIS A 94 7.56 31.06 -7.10
CA HIS A 94 7.47 32.46 -6.65
C HIS A 94 7.64 32.61 -5.13
N GLY A 95 8.05 31.54 -4.44
CA GLY A 95 8.31 31.56 -3.00
C GLY A 95 7.08 31.77 -2.12
N TRP A 96 5.86 31.58 -2.63
CA TRP A 96 4.65 31.61 -1.80
C TRP A 96 4.79 30.55 -0.70
N ARG A 97 4.60 30.95 0.55
CA ARG A 97 4.74 30.07 1.71
C ARG A 97 3.37 29.70 2.24
N TYR A 98 3.19 28.42 2.51
CA TYR A 98 1.97 27.84 3.06
C TYR A 98 2.28 27.20 4.41
N ASP A 99 1.44 27.43 5.42
CA ASP A 99 1.52 26.76 6.71
C ASP A 99 0.94 25.34 6.65
N VAL A 100 0.94 24.61 7.78
CA VAL A 100 0.48 23.21 7.88
C VAL A 100 -0.99 22.98 7.46
N ASP A 101 -1.84 24.01 7.60
CA ASP A 101 -3.25 23.96 7.17
C ASP A 101 -3.41 24.28 5.67
N GLY A 102 -2.30 24.58 5.00
CA GLY A 102 -2.24 24.93 3.59
C GLY A 102 -2.57 26.39 3.32
N GLU A 103 -2.74 27.25 4.33
CA GLU A 103 -3.02 28.66 4.12
C GLU A 103 -1.77 29.39 3.64
N CYS A 104 -1.88 30.22 2.58
CA CYS A 104 -0.77 31.07 2.20
C CYS A 104 -0.59 32.17 3.24
N ILE A 105 0.57 32.19 3.89
CA ILE A 105 0.89 33.19 4.93
C ILE A 105 1.90 34.23 4.46
N HIS A 106 2.59 33.98 3.33
CA HIS A 106 3.58 34.93 2.82
C HIS A 106 3.71 34.89 1.30
N ILE A 107 3.68 36.08 0.69
CA ILE A 107 3.90 36.31 -0.75
C ILE A 107 5.13 37.23 -0.88
N PRO A 108 6.32 36.71 -1.25
CA PRO A 108 7.55 37.50 -1.24
C PRO A 108 7.51 38.76 -2.11
N ALA A 109 6.81 38.72 -3.25
CA ALA A 109 6.67 39.87 -4.14
C ALA A 109 5.81 41.00 -3.55
N ASN A 110 5.00 40.72 -2.52
CA ASN A 110 4.14 41.68 -1.85
C ASN A 110 4.14 41.41 -0.34
N PRO A 111 5.25 41.67 0.38
CA PRO A 111 5.44 41.19 1.75
C PRO A 111 4.47 41.81 2.77
N SER A 112 3.92 42.99 2.48
CA SER A 112 2.90 43.65 3.32
C SER A 112 1.47 43.24 2.98
N LEU A 113 1.27 42.48 1.90
CA LEU A 113 -0.05 42.01 1.50
C LEU A 113 -0.46 40.84 2.38
N ARG A 114 -1.61 40.96 3.05
CA ARG A 114 -2.29 39.80 3.62
C ARG A 114 -2.83 38.92 2.48
N PRO A 115 -2.39 37.66 2.34
CA PRO A 115 -2.91 36.80 1.29
C PRO A 115 -4.42 36.62 1.36
N ALA A 116 -5.05 36.43 0.21
CA ALA A 116 -6.50 36.18 0.16
C ALA A 116 -6.83 34.82 0.77
N LYS A 117 -7.97 34.69 1.47
CA LYS A 117 -8.42 33.41 2.07
C LYS A 117 -8.54 32.24 1.09
N ARG A 118 -8.64 32.51 -0.21
CA ARG A 118 -8.69 31.47 -1.27
C ARG A 118 -7.31 30.98 -1.70
N ALA A 119 -6.24 31.60 -1.23
CA ALA A 119 -4.87 31.22 -1.54
C ALA A 119 -4.43 30.04 -0.64
N CYS A 120 -5.18 28.94 -0.68
CA CYS A 120 -4.89 27.76 0.12
C CYS A 120 -4.51 26.58 -0.78
N ALA A 121 -3.50 25.82 -0.38
CA ALA A 121 -3.26 24.49 -0.89
C ALA A 121 -4.40 23.56 -0.43
N ARG A 122 -4.65 22.50 -1.20
CA ARG A 122 -5.62 21.47 -0.79
C ARG A 122 -4.91 20.44 0.07
N THR A 123 -5.30 20.32 1.33
CA THR A 123 -4.77 19.34 2.26
C THR A 123 -5.63 18.06 2.28
N TYR A 124 -5.05 16.94 2.71
CA TYR A 124 -5.74 15.67 2.90
C TYR A 124 -5.51 15.15 4.31
N ARG A 125 -6.40 14.26 4.78
CA ARG A 125 -6.17 13.54 6.03
C ARG A 125 -4.93 12.68 5.90
N VAL A 126 -4.13 12.63 6.95
CA VAL A 126 -2.89 11.85 7.00
C VAL A 126 -2.82 11.05 8.29
N LYS A 127 -2.34 9.80 8.19
CA LYS A 127 -1.93 8.99 9.32
C LYS A 127 -0.63 8.30 8.99
N GLU A 128 0.30 8.34 9.92
CA GLU A 128 1.52 7.56 9.84
C GLU A 128 1.37 6.32 10.72
N LYS A 129 1.35 5.14 10.10
CA LYS A 129 1.17 3.89 10.81
C LYS A 129 1.82 2.76 10.03
N TYR A 130 2.31 1.75 10.75
CA TYR A 130 2.97 0.58 10.17
C TYR A 130 4.23 0.93 9.36
N GLY A 131 4.90 2.03 9.70
CA GLY A 131 6.05 2.56 8.94
C GLY A 131 5.67 3.12 7.56
N VAL A 132 4.39 3.45 7.35
CA VAL A 132 3.83 3.93 6.08
C VAL A 132 3.06 5.23 6.31
N VAL A 133 3.15 6.15 5.34
CA VAL A 133 2.30 7.35 5.27
C VAL A 133 1.03 6.99 4.51
N TRP A 134 -0.11 7.14 5.17
CA TRP A 134 -1.44 6.89 4.63
C TRP A 134 -2.19 8.21 4.47
N THR A 135 -3.03 8.30 3.45
CA THR A 135 -3.92 9.44 3.24
C THR A 135 -5.32 9.00 2.87
N CYS A 136 -6.31 9.87 3.07
CA CYS A 136 -7.66 9.68 2.57
C CYS A 136 -8.04 10.87 1.69
N LEU A 137 -8.50 10.62 0.47
CA LEU A 137 -8.82 11.66 -0.51
C LEU A 137 -10.18 12.35 -0.25
N GLY A 138 -11.01 11.75 0.62
CA GLY A 138 -12.24 12.30 1.16
C GLY A 138 -12.24 12.25 2.69
N GLU A 139 -13.30 11.69 3.27
CA GLU A 139 -13.38 11.45 4.73
C GLU A 139 -13.24 9.95 5.01
N PRO A 140 -12.35 9.54 5.92
CA PRO A 140 -12.13 8.13 6.21
C PRO A 140 -13.38 7.48 6.77
N SER A 141 -13.81 6.38 6.16
CA SER A 141 -15.01 5.63 6.55
C SER A 141 -14.76 4.60 7.66
N HIS A 142 -13.49 4.38 8.00
CA HIS A 142 -13.05 3.42 9.00
C HIS A 142 -11.71 3.86 9.65
N PRO A 143 -11.38 3.34 10.84
CA PRO A 143 -10.05 3.52 11.42
C PRO A 143 -8.95 2.82 10.60
N LEU A 144 -7.71 3.26 10.83
CA LEU A 144 -6.50 2.64 10.29
C LEU A 144 -5.91 1.72 11.37
N ASP A 145 -6.49 0.55 11.60
CA ASP A 145 -6.16 -0.36 12.70
C ASP A 145 -6.27 -1.85 12.35
N PHE A 146 -5.98 -2.19 11.08
CA PHE A 146 -6.18 -3.53 10.56
C PHE A 146 -4.97 -4.49 10.70
N PHE A 147 -3.81 -4.03 11.19
CA PHE A 147 -2.59 -4.86 11.33
C PHE A 147 -2.02 -4.82 12.77
N PRO A 148 -2.70 -5.45 13.74
CA PRO A 148 -2.29 -5.44 15.14
C PRO A 148 -0.94 -6.13 15.38
N GLU A 149 -0.55 -7.08 14.52
CA GLU A 149 0.72 -7.79 14.63
C GLU A 149 1.92 -6.84 14.57
N TYR A 150 1.78 -5.67 13.93
CA TYR A 150 2.81 -4.63 13.93
C TYR A 150 3.22 -4.16 15.32
N ASP A 151 2.31 -4.19 16.30
CA ASP A 151 2.56 -3.72 17.67
C ASP A 151 3.07 -4.84 18.59
N THR A 152 3.40 -6.02 18.04
CA THR A 152 3.97 -7.13 18.80
C THR A 152 5.24 -6.69 19.54
N PRO A 153 5.29 -6.81 20.89
CA PRO A 153 6.46 -6.43 21.66
C PRO A 153 7.71 -7.23 21.27
N GLY A 154 8.85 -6.56 21.17
CA GLY A 154 10.12 -7.19 20.81
C GLY A 154 10.27 -7.62 19.35
N ALA A 155 9.23 -7.48 18.52
CA ALA A 155 9.32 -7.84 17.11
C ALA A 155 10.19 -6.89 16.29
N ARG A 156 10.87 -7.42 15.26
CA ARG A 156 11.60 -6.60 14.28
C ARG A 156 10.64 -6.17 13.17
N ARG A 157 10.79 -4.95 12.66
CA ARG A 157 10.00 -4.43 11.53
C ARG A 157 10.92 -4.11 10.35
N VAL A 158 10.61 -4.64 9.18
CA VAL A 158 11.36 -4.40 7.94
C VAL A 158 10.39 -4.02 6.85
N ASN A 159 10.52 -2.80 6.32
CA ASN A 159 9.71 -2.31 5.21
C ASN A 159 10.52 -2.38 3.93
N LEU A 160 9.93 -2.97 2.88
CA LEU A 160 10.53 -2.97 1.55
C LEU A 160 10.40 -1.60 0.89
N ALA A 161 11.34 -1.26 0.00
CA ALA A 161 11.16 -0.14 -0.91
C ALA A 161 10.02 -0.44 -1.91
N ALA A 162 9.17 0.56 -2.18
CA ALA A 162 8.08 0.44 -3.13
C ALA A 162 8.58 0.08 -4.55
N GLN A 163 8.00 -0.97 -5.12
CA GLN A 163 8.23 -1.40 -6.48
C GLN A 163 7.04 -1.02 -7.36
N THR A 164 7.31 -0.58 -8.59
CA THR A 164 6.25 -0.33 -9.56
C THR A 164 5.89 -1.63 -10.26
N VAL A 165 4.61 -2.00 -10.23
CA VAL A 165 4.04 -3.14 -10.93
C VAL A 165 3.02 -2.61 -11.93
N ARG A 166 3.22 -2.89 -13.22
CA ARG A 166 2.33 -2.53 -14.33
C ARG A 166 1.10 -3.43 -14.40
N SER A 167 0.34 -3.44 -13.31
CA SER A 167 -0.92 -4.14 -13.15
C SER A 167 -1.82 -3.39 -12.18
N SER A 168 -3.12 -3.68 -12.19
CA SER A 168 -4.05 -3.05 -11.26
C SER A 168 -3.76 -3.48 -9.82
N ALA A 169 -4.04 -2.60 -8.86
CA ALA A 169 -3.83 -2.90 -7.44
C ALA A 169 -4.61 -4.15 -6.98
N PRO A 170 -5.86 -4.38 -7.44
CA PRO A 170 -6.56 -5.63 -7.17
C PRO A 170 -5.85 -6.89 -7.69
N ARG A 171 -5.21 -6.87 -8.87
CA ARG A 171 -4.42 -8.03 -9.35
C ARG A 171 -3.19 -8.29 -8.48
N VAL A 172 -2.53 -7.23 -8.01
CA VAL A 172 -1.38 -7.34 -7.09
C VAL A 172 -1.83 -7.96 -5.75
N VAL A 173 -2.96 -7.52 -5.21
CA VAL A 173 -3.54 -8.10 -4.00
C VAL A 173 -3.91 -9.56 -4.21
N GLU A 174 -4.58 -9.89 -5.32
CA GLU A 174 -4.96 -11.27 -5.63
C GLU A 174 -3.75 -12.21 -5.76
N ASN A 175 -2.67 -11.79 -6.43
CA ASN A 175 -1.43 -12.57 -6.51
C ASN A 175 -0.85 -12.85 -5.11
N PHE A 176 -0.87 -11.89 -4.20
CA PHE A 176 -0.40 -12.11 -2.82
C PHE A 176 -1.27 -13.09 -2.03
N LEU A 177 -2.54 -13.29 -2.42
CA LEU A 177 -3.47 -14.21 -1.79
C LEU A 177 -3.42 -15.64 -2.37
N ASP A 178 -2.67 -15.85 -3.46
CA ASP A 178 -2.57 -17.13 -4.16
C ASP A 178 -1.39 -17.96 -3.63
N MET A 179 -1.61 -19.24 -3.37
CA MET A 179 -0.56 -20.19 -3.00
C MET A 179 -0.20 -21.13 -4.15
N ALA A 180 -1.09 -21.31 -5.12
CA ALA A 180 -0.94 -22.30 -6.18
C ALA A 180 0.26 -21.99 -7.07
N HIS A 181 0.71 -20.73 -7.12
CA HIS A 181 1.89 -20.33 -7.88
C HIS A 181 3.22 -20.60 -7.16
N PHE A 182 3.24 -20.91 -5.86
CA PHE A 182 4.46 -21.12 -5.08
C PHE A 182 5.45 -22.13 -5.70
N PRO A 183 5.01 -23.32 -6.16
CA PRO A 183 5.90 -24.30 -6.77
C PRO A 183 6.52 -23.86 -8.10
N PHE A 184 5.92 -22.89 -8.78
CA PHE A 184 6.23 -22.54 -10.16
C PHE A 184 6.98 -21.21 -10.28
N VAL A 185 6.59 -20.21 -9.48
CA VAL A 185 7.20 -18.87 -9.49
C VAL A 185 8.31 -18.77 -8.44
N HIS A 186 8.10 -19.41 -7.29
CA HIS A 186 9.02 -19.40 -6.16
C HIS A 186 9.69 -20.76 -5.94
N THR A 187 9.94 -21.50 -7.03
CA THR A 187 10.53 -22.84 -7.00
C THR A 187 11.82 -22.86 -6.19
N GLY A 188 11.92 -23.80 -5.24
CA GLY A 188 13.08 -23.94 -4.35
C GLY A 188 13.11 -22.94 -3.19
N ILE A 189 12.14 -22.03 -3.09
CA ILE A 189 12.01 -21.05 -1.99
C ILE A 189 10.72 -21.30 -1.20
N LEU A 190 9.56 -21.17 -1.86
CA LEU A 190 8.25 -21.31 -1.20
C LEU A 190 7.52 -22.60 -1.58
N GLY A 191 7.97 -23.31 -2.62
CA GLY A 191 7.38 -24.57 -3.07
C GLY A 191 8.30 -25.37 -3.99
N ASP A 192 7.88 -26.58 -4.31
CA ASP A 192 8.53 -27.47 -5.29
C ASP A 192 7.47 -28.12 -6.18
N THR A 193 7.75 -28.23 -7.47
CA THR A 193 6.79 -28.77 -8.46
C THR A 193 6.35 -30.21 -8.19
N SER A 194 7.13 -31.00 -7.45
CA SER A 194 6.76 -32.35 -7.01
C SER A 194 5.70 -32.36 -5.89
N HIS A 195 5.46 -31.20 -5.26
CA HIS A 195 4.51 -30.98 -4.16
C HIS A 195 3.61 -29.78 -4.46
N ALA A 196 3.01 -29.75 -5.65
CA ALA A 196 2.23 -28.59 -6.12
C ALA A 196 0.77 -28.54 -5.65
N GLU A 197 0.29 -29.58 -4.97
CA GLU A 197 -1.10 -29.66 -4.50
C GLU A 197 -1.36 -28.67 -3.35
N VAL A 198 -2.34 -27.79 -3.54
CA VAL A 198 -2.89 -26.95 -2.48
C VAL A 198 -3.95 -27.76 -1.72
N GLN A 199 -3.73 -28.01 -0.43
CA GLN A 199 -4.71 -28.69 0.42
C GLN A 199 -5.98 -27.85 0.61
N ASP A 200 -7.14 -28.49 0.81
CA ASP A 200 -8.40 -27.79 1.03
C ASP A 200 -8.36 -26.92 2.32
N TYR A 201 -8.85 -25.70 2.23
CA TYR A 201 -8.81 -24.69 3.29
C TYR A 201 -10.08 -23.83 3.31
N GLU A 202 -10.43 -23.24 4.44
CA GLU A 202 -11.65 -22.40 4.53
C GLU A 202 -11.34 -20.93 4.29
N VAL A 203 -12.32 -20.22 3.75
CA VAL A 203 -12.36 -18.75 3.72
C VAL A 203 -13.58 -18.32 4.52
N ILE A 204 -13.37 -17.48 5.51
CA ILE A 204 -14.42 -16.92 6.35
C ILE A 204 -14.49 -15.41 6.17
N GLU A 205 -15.70 -14.86 6.19
CA GLU A 205 -15.91 -13.42 6.27
C GLU A 205 -15.57 -12.91 7.67
N THR A 206 -14.97 -11.73 7.74
CA THR A 206 -14.65 -11.03 8.99
C THR A 206 -15.23 -9.61 8.94
N GLU A 207 -15.14 -8.89 10.06
CA GLU A 207 -15.50 -7.48 10.08
C GLU A 207 -14.58 -6.69 9.13
N GLY A 208 -15.13 -6.33 7.97
CA GLY A 208 -14.44 -5.53 6.97
C GLY A 208 -13.57 -6.30 5.97
N GLY A 209 -13.49 -7.65 6.05
CA GLY A 209 -12.51 -8.43 5.28
C GLY A 209 -12.84 -9.92 5.11
N LEU A 210 -11.81 -10.67 4.74
CA LEU A 210 -11.82 -12.13 4.62
C LEU A 210 -10.61 -12.70 5.39
N GLU A 211 -10.72 -13.94 5.87
CA GLU A 211 -9.63 -14.65 6.55
C GLU A 211 -9.63 -16.14 6.21
N THR A 212 -8.44 -16.76 6.11
CA THR A 212 -8.34 -18.21 5.88
C THR A 212 -8.23 -19.02 7.18
N ARG A 213 -8.64 -20.29 7.12
CA ARG A 213 -8.40 -21.30 8.15
C ARG A 213 -7.89 -22.58 7.54
N ARG A 214 -7.03 -23.30 8.28
CA ARG A 214 -6.48 -24.61 7.88
C ARG A 214 -5.71 -24.55 6.55
N CYS A 215 -5.19 -23.37 6.23
CA CYS A 215 -4.48 -23.09 5.00
C CYS A 215 -3.03 -23.54 5.17
N ARG A 216 -2.68 -24.67 4.55
CA ARG A 216 -1.36 -25.29 4.67
C ARG A 216 -0.73 -25.50 3.30
N PHE A 217 0.57 -25.28 3.22
CA PHE A 217 1.33 -25.52 2.01
C PHE A 217 2.70 -26.10 2.34
N TRP A 218 3.10 -27.13 1.61
CA TRP A 218 4.39 -27.77 1.78
C TRP A 218 5.51 -26.87 1.24
N GLN A 219 6.58 -26.68 2.00
CA GLN A 219 7.75 -25.92 1.56
C GLN A 219 9.02 -26.77 1.60
N PRO A 220 9.93 -26.62 0.61
CA PRO A 220 11.22 -27.28 0.64
C PRO A 220 12.05 -26.77 1.83
N ALA A 221 12.90 -27.64 2.37
CA ALA A 221 13.88 -27.19 3.34
C ALA A 221 14.93 -26.31 2.65
N GLY A 222 15.33 -25.21 3.31
CA GLY A 222 16.33 -24.29 2.76
C GLY A 222 17.76 -24.83 2.73
N LEU A 223 18.00 -26.07 3.18
CA LEU A 223 19.32 -26.70 3.28
C LEU A 223 19.32 -28.11 2.65
N PRO A 224 20.39 -28.50 1.93
CA PRO A 224 20.52 -29.85 1.38
C PRO A 224 20.43 -30.94 2.45
N GLY A 225 19.60 -31.96 2.22
CA GLY A 225 19.47 -33.13 3.10
C GLY A 225 18.46 -32.98 4.24
N GLN A 226 17.75 -31.86 4.34
CA GLN A 226 16.60 -31.69 5.23
C GLN A 226 15.28 -31.96 4.49
N GLU A 227 14.31 -32.54 5.19
CA GLU A 227 12.97 -32.74 4.64
C GLU A 227 12.16 -31.45 4.69
N GLY A 228 11.34 -31.22 3.68
CA GLY A 228 10.39 -30.11 3.66
C GLY A 228 9.30 -30.26 4.73
N VAL A 229 8.57 -29.19 4.97
CA VAL A 229 7.58 -29.12 6.05
C VAL A 229 6.30 -28.43 5.57
N ASP A 230 5.16 -28.91 6.05
CA ASP A 230 3.89 -28.21 5.90
C ASP A 230 3.89 -26.95 6.78
N ILE A 231 3.76 -25.80 6.12
CA ILE A 231 3.66 -24.50 6.77
C ILE A 231 2.20 -24.10 6.84
N GLU A 232 1.76 -23.65 8.02
CA GLU A 232 0.44 -23.05 8.20
C GLU A 232 0.49 -21.56 7.93
N TYR A 233 -0.42 -21.12 7.07
CA TYR A 233 -0.61 -19.75 6.66
C TYR A 233 -1.98 -19.23 7.12
N VAL A 234 -2.03 -17.96 7.46
CA VAL A 234 -3.30 -17.24 7.65
C VAL A 234 -3.28 -16.00 6.78
N TYR A 235 -4.01 -16.06 5.67
CA TYR A 235 -4.23 -14.92 4.78
C TYR A 235 -5.42 -14.12 5.25
N ARG A 236 -5.34 -12.80 5.08
CA ARG A 236 -6.44 -11.89 5.35
C ARG A 236 -6.52 -10.82 4.28
N VAL A 237 -7.71 -10.64 3.72
CA VAL A 237 -8.08 -9.40 3.02
C VAL A 237 -8.45 -8.40 4.09
N LYS A 238 -7.63 -7.37 4.29
CA LYS A 238 -7.84 -6.36 5.34
C LYS A 238 -8.73 -5.23 4.85
N ARG A 239 -8.46 -4.75 3.64
CA ARG A 239 -9.20 -3.71 2.88
C ARG A 239 -9.10 -4.04 1.39
N PRO A 240 -9.86 -3.36 0.49
CA PRO A 240 -9.80 -3.63 -0.94
C PRO A 240 -8.40 -3.67 -1.53
N LEU A 241 -7.47 -2.80 -1.10
CA LEU A 241 -6.10 -2.74 -1.62
C LEU A 241 -5.02 -3.17 -0.59
N VAL A 242 -5.42 -3.86 0.48
CA VAL A 242 -4.52 -4.23 1.58
C VAL A 242 -4.80 -5.65 2.03
N ALA A 243 -3.76 -6.48 2.03
CA ALA A 243 -3.82 -7.86 2.50
C ALA A 243 -2.68 -8.17 3.46
N SER A 244 -2.85 -9.18 4.30
CA SER A 244 -1.79 -9.66 5.19
C SER A 244 -1.67 -11.16 5.18
N LEU A 245 -0.48 -11.66 5.47
CA LEU A 245 -0.15 -13.07 5.61
C LEU A 245 0.58 -13.30 6.93
N SER A 246 0.10 -14.26 7.72
CA SER A 246 0.84 -14.76 8.89
C SER A 246 1.36 -16.16 8.61
N LYS A 247 2.66 -16.38 8.74
CA LYS A 247 3.29 -17.71 8.75
C LYS A 247 3.42 -18.18 10.19
N VAL A 248 2.68 -19.23 10.54
CA VAL A 248 2.59 -19.75 11.92
C VAL A 248 3.71 -20.74 12.17
N ALA A 249 4.50 -20.52 13.22
CA ALA A 249 5.52 -21.48 13.64
C ALA A 249 4.87 -22.72 14.25
N GLN A 250 5.60 -23.83 14.29
CA GLN A 250 5.20 -24.97 15.13
C GLN A 250 5.03 -24.46 16.57
N HIS A 251 3.83 -24.68 17.15
CA HIS A 251 3.41 -24.27 18.52
C HIS A 251 2.60 -22.96 18.65
N GLY A 252 2.08 -22.41 17.55
CA GLY A 252 0.87 -21.55 17.61
C GLY A 252 1.10 -20.04 17.75
N GLU A 253 2.34 -19.56 17.61
CA GLU A 253 2.64 -18.14 17.41
C GLU A 253 3.20 -17.91 16.00
N GLY A 254 2.81 -16.81 15.34
CA GLY A 254 3.36 -16.41 14.03
C GLY A 254 4.82 -16.01 14.12
N ALA A 255 5.70 -16.63 13.33
CA ALA A 255 7.12 -16.23 13.24
C ALA A 255 7.33 -15.04 12.29
N LEU A 256 6.43 -14.90 11.30
CA LEU A 256 6.46 -13.83 10.31
C LEU A 256 5.04 -13.36 9.99
N HIS A 257 4.84 -12.05 10.07
CA HIS A 257 3.64 -11.38 9.59
C HIS A 257 4.02 -10.40 8.48
N LEU A 258 3.35 -10.50 7.34
CA LEU A 258 3.52 -9.63 6.20
C LEU A 258 2.24 -8.83 6.00
N LEU A 259 2.36 -7.53 5.73
CA LEU A 259 1.30 -6.68 5.24
C LEU A 259 1.70 -6.21 3.84
N LEU A 260 0.95 -6.65 2.82
CA LEU A 260 1.04 -6.10 1.48
C LEU A 260 0.32 -4.75 1.45
N VAL A 261 1.03 -3.75 0.95
CA VAL A 261 0.54 -2.40 0.75
C VAL A 261 0.56 -2.10 -0.74
N ALA A 262 -0.62 -2.03 -1.38
CA ALA A 262 -0.77 -1.76 -2.80
C ALA A 262 -1.30 -0.33 -3.01
N SER A 263 -0.40 0.61 -3.30
CA SER A 263 -0.74 2.00 -3.64
C SER A 263 -1.11 2.10 -5.13
N PRO A 264 -2.37 2.37 -5.49
CA PRO A 264 -2.73 2.52 -6.89
C PRO A 264 -2.07 3.78 -7.44
N VAL A 265 -1.33 3.68 -8.55
CA VAL A 265 -0.86 4.85 -9.30
C VAL A 265 -1.93 5.26 -10.31
N SER A 266 -2.46 4.26 -11.03
CA SER A 266 -3.59 4.34 -11.95
C SER A 266 -4.44 3.07 -11.83
N GLU A 267 -5.48 2.91 -12.67
CA GLU A 267 -6.25 1.66 -12.72
C GLU A 267 -5.44 0.44 -13.19
N THR A 268 -4.26 0.65 -13.79
CA THR A 268 -3.43 -0.41 -14.38
C THR A 268 -1.96 -0.37 -13.96
N GLU A 269 -1.62 0.45 -12.97
CA GLU A 269 -0.27 0.57 -12.41
C GLU A 269 -0.34 0.77 -10.90
N THR A 270 0.53 0.06 -10.17
CA THR A 270 0.53 0.00 -8.72
C THR A 270 1.95 0.17 -8.19
N ARG A 271 2.12 0.89 -7.08
CA ARG A 271 3.32 0.82 -6.24
C ARG A 271 3.05 -0.14 -5.09
N ALA A 272 3.78 -1.23 -5.03
CA ALA A 272 3.59 -2.29 -4.04
C ALA A 272 4.83 -2.47 -3.18
N TRP A 273 4.61 -2.68 -1.88
CA TRP A 273 5.66 -3.08 -0.95
C TRP A 273 5.09 -3.89 0.19
N MET A 274 5.98 -4.55 0.94
CA MET A 274 5.62 -5.31 2.13
C MET A 274 6.18 -4.66 3.39
N VAL A 275 5.35 -4.60 4.41
CA VAL A 275 5.74 -4.35 5.80
C VAL A 275 5.82 -5.70 6.49
N SER A 276 7.02 -6.06 6.95
CA SER A 276 7.28 -7.36 7.58
C SER A 276 7.47 -7.18 9.08
N VAL A 277 6.87 -8.06 9.86
CA VAL A 277 7.03 -8.14 11.32
C VAL A 277 7.53 -9.54 11.66
N PHE A 278 8.71 -9.61 12.26
CA PHE A 278 9.35 -10.86 12.63
C PHE A 278 9.32 -11.03 14.14
N LYS A 279 8.77 -12.16 14.58
CA LYS A 279 8.82 -12.62 15.96
C LYS A 279 9.83 -13.76 16.02
N ASP A 280 11.11 -13.43 15.89
CA ASP A 280 12.19 -14.40 15.96
C ASP A 280 13.48 -13.79 16.51
N GLU A 281 14.26 -14.63 17.20
CA GLU A 281 15.67 -14.46 17.56
C GLU A 281 16.59 -14.84 16.37
N SER A 282 16.10 -14.72 15.13
CA SER A 282 16.83 -15.18 13.94
C SER A 282 18.25 -14.60 13.89
N ALA A 283 19.22 -15.44 13.52
CA ALA A 283 20.60 -15.02 13.25
C ALA A 283 20.74 -14.10 12.02
N HIS A 284 19.64 -13.85 11.28
CA HIS A 284 19.64 -13.06 10.06
C HIS A 284 19.50 -11.56 10.35
N SER A 285 20.37 -10.76 9.73
CA SER A 285 20.29 -9.28 9.78
C SER A 285 19.02 -8.74 9.12
N ASP A 286 18.61 -7.50 9.45
CA ASP A 286 17.44 -6.86 8.82
C ASP A 286 17.61 -6.76 7.30
N GLN A 287 18.84 -6.52 6.83
CA GLN A 287 19.15 -6.48 5.41
C GLN A 287 18.94 -7.84 4.72
N ALA A 288 19.32 -8.94 5.38
CA ALA A 288 19.10 -10.28 4.82
C ALA A 288 17.61 -10.61 4.69
N LEU A 289 16.80 -10.21 5.69
CA LEU A 289 15.35 -10.37 5.65
C LEU A 289 14.72 -9.48 4.56
N TYR A 290 15.20 -8.24 4.41
CA TYR A 290 14.82 -7.33 3.33
C TYR A 290 15.10 -7.94 1.96
N ASP A 291 16.33 -8.40 1.73
CA ASP A 291 16.78 -8.93 0.43
C ASP A 291 15.98 -10.17 0.03
N PHE A 292 15.71 -11.05 0.99
CA PHE A 292 14.90 -12.25 0.79
C PHE A 292 13.46 -11.92 0.39
N ASN A 293 12.79 -11.03 1.13
CA ASN A 293 11.41 -10.64 0.82
C ASN A 293 11.32 -9.84 -0.48
N MET A 294 12.32 -9.03 -0.80
CA MET A 294 12.42 -8.34 -2.09
C MET A 294 12.59 -9.32 -3.24
N GLN A 295 13.40 -10.36 -3.08
CA GLN A 295 13.56 -11.40 -4.09
C GLN A 295 12.22 -12.08 -4.42
N ILE A 296 11.43 -12.44 -3.40
CA ILE A 296 10.11 -13.05 -3.58
C ILE A 296 9.18 -12.10 -4.37
N LEU A 297 9.05 -10.84 -3.92
CA LEU A 297 8.21 -9.84 -4.58
C LEU A 297 8.57 -9.65 -6.07
N MET A 298 9.87 -9.64 -6.37
CA MET A 298 10.34 -9.43 -7.74
C MET A 298 10.14 -10.65 -8.65
N GLN A 299 10.00 -11.86 -8.10
CA GLN A 299 9.66 -13.06 -8.88
C GLN A 299 8.21 -13.01 -9.41
N ASP A 300 7.28 -12.47 -8.63
CA ASP A 300 5.87 -12.33 -9.02
C ASP A 300 5.66 -11.27 -10.12
N THR A 301 6.44 -10.19 -10.05
CA THR A 301 6.25 -9.00 -10.90
C THR A 301 6.07 -9.32 -12.40
N PRO A 302 6.97 -10.06 -13.08
CA PRO A 302 6.79 -10.36 -14.51
C PRO A 302 5.53 -11.19 -14.80
N ILE A 303 5.07 -12.03 -13.87
CA ILE A 303 3.87 -12.85 -14.04
C ILE A 303 2.63 -11.97 -13.93
N VAL A 304 2.52 -11.16 -12.89
CA VAL A 304 1.41 -10.23 -12.68
C VAL A 304 1.35 -9.16 -13.77
N GLU A 305 2.51 -8.70 -14.25
CA GLU A 305 2.60 -7.78 -15.39
C GLU A 305 2.32 -8.45 -16.75
N SER A 306 2.24 -9.77 -16.83
CA SER A 306 1.84 -10.45 -18.08
C SER A 306 0.32 -10.63 -18.20
N GLN A 307 -0.42 -10.52 -17.09
CA GLN A 307 -1.87 -10.74 -17.05
C GLN A 307 -2.63 -9.71 -17.91
N TRP A 308 -3.60 -10.20 -18.67
CA TRP A 308 -4.53 -9.41 -19.48
C TRP A 308 -5.95 -9.99 -19.34
N PRO A 309 -6.98 -9.14 -19.14
CA PRO A 309 -6.96 -7.68 -19.03
C PRO A 309 -6.23 -7.19 -17.77
N LYS A 310 -5.70 -5.96 -17.80
CA LYS A 310 -4.89 -5.39 -16.70
C LYS A 310 -5.69 -5.09 -15.45
N ARG A 311 -6.95 -4.70 -15.63
CA ARG A 311 -7.92 -4.58 -14.54
C ARG A 311 -8.41 -5.96 -14.16
N LEU A 312 -8.78 -6.13 -12.89
CA LEU A 312 -9.23 -7.41 -12.37
C LEU A 312 -10.69 -7.66 -12.80
N PRO A 313 -10.99 -8.72 -13.57
CA PRO A 313 -12.37 -9.06 -13.89
C PRO A 313 -13.13 -9.52 -12.65
N LEU A 314 -14.28 -8.91 -12.38
CA LEU A 314 -15.18 -9.29 -11.29
C LEU A 314 -16.36 -10.15 -11.75
N ASP A 315 -16.55 -10.32 -13.06
CA ASP A 315 -17.44 -11.34 -13.61
C ASP A 315 -16.84 -12.73 -13.34
N PRO A 316 -17.51 -13.59 -12.55
CA PRO A 316 -17.01 -14.94 -12.26
C PRO A 316 -16.87 -15.85 -13.49
N GLN A 317 -17.40 -15.45 -14.65
CA GLN A 317 -17.25 -16.18 -15.91
C GLN A 317 -16.09 -15.68 -16.79
N ALA A 318 -15.45 -14.56 -16.43
CA ALA A 318 -14.37 -13.99 -17.23
C ALA A 318 -13.07 -14.80 -17.15
N GLU A 319 -12.83 -15.51 -16.04
CA GLU A 319 -11.68 -16.39 -15.84
C GLU A 319 -12.14 -17.72 -15.23
N LEU A 320 -11.34 -18.78 -15.38
CA LEU A 320 -11.67 -20.11 -14.86
C LEU A 320 -11.11 -20.27 -13.44
N HIS A 321 -11.87 -20.94 -12.58
CA HIS A 321 -11.52 -21.13 -11.18
C HIS A 321 -11.53 -22.62 -10.79
N GLN A 322 -10.58 -22.99 -9.93
CA GLN A 322 -10.46 -24.29 -9.29
C GLN A 322 -10.75 -24.20 -7.79
N VAL A 323 -10.80 -25.34 -7.12
CA VAL A 323 -11.09 -25.42 -5.67
C VAL A 323 -10.07 -24.64 -4.84
N CYS A 324 -8.79 -24.65 -5.24
CA CYS A 324 -7.71 -23.93 -4.57
C CYS A 324 -7.82 -22.40 -4.67
N ASP A 325 -8.60 -21.87 -5.61
CA ASP A 325 -8.71 -20.42 -5.88
C ASP A 325 -9.77 -19.76 -4.98
N ARG A 326 -10.28 -20.48 -3.98
CA ARG A 326 -11.39 -20.05 -3.11
C ARG A 326 -11.18 -18.66 -2.50
N LEU A 327 -9.95 -18.31 -2.08
CA LEU A 327 -9.66 -16.98 -1.55
C LEU A 327 -9.65 -15.89 -2.63
N SER A 328 -9.11 -16.16 -3.81
CA SER A 328 -9.17 -15.24 -4.96
C SER A 328 -10.63 -14.98 -5.37
N VAL A 329 -11.43 -16.04 -5.52
CA VAL A 329 -12.87 -15.93 -5.81
C VAL A 329 -13.60 -15.16 -4.71
N GLY A 330 -13.29 -15.45 -3.44
CA GLY A 330 -13.81 -14.72 -2.28
C GLY A 330 -13.47 -13.23 -2.33
N TYR A 331 -12.22 -12.88 -2.65
CA TYR A 331 -11.75 -11.50 -2.78
C TYR A 331 -12.48 -10.74 -3.91
N ARG A 332 -12.69 -11.37 -5.07
CA ARG A 332 -13.51 -10.76 -6.15
C ARG A 332 -14.95 -10.53 -5.71
N GLY A 333 -15.54 -11.50 -5.02
CA GLY A 333 -16.87 -11.36 -4.40
C GLY A 333 -16.93 -10.18 -3.43
N TYR A 334 -15.96 -10.09 -2.53
CA TYR A 334 -15.79 -9.02 -1.55
C TYR A 334 -15.71 -7.62 -2.20
N LEU A 335 -14.94 -7.48 -3.29
CA LEU A 335 -14.82 -6.23 -4.04
C LEU A 335 -16.16 -5.84 -4.69
N ARG A 336 -16.83 -6.81 -5.33
CA ARG A 336 -18.10 -6.61 -6.03
C ARG A 336 -19.22 -6.18 -5.07
N GLU A 337 -19.33 -6.82 -3.91
CA GLU A 337 -20.34 -6.48 -2.89
C GLU A 337 -20.18 -5.07 -2.34
N ARG A 338 -18.95 -4.54 -2.37
CA ARG A 338 -18.62 -3.17 -1.97
C ARG A 338 -18.73 -2.16 -3.11
N GLY A 339 -19.04 -2.60 -4.33
CA GLY A 339 -19.08 -1.75 -5.51
C GLY A 339 -17.70 -1.17 -5.87
N TRP A 340 -16.61 -1.88 -5.58
CA TRP A 340 -15.26 -1.41 -5.86
C TRP A 340 -14.96 -1.45 -7.36
N GLY A 341 -14.88 -0.27 -8.00
CA GLY A 341 -14.63 -0.12 -9.44
C GLY A 341 -13.17 0.13 -9.83
N TYR A 342 -12.38 0.74 -8.94
CA TYR A 342 -11.05 1.20 -9.30
C TYR A 342 -10.07 0.04 -9.54
N GLY A 343 -9.58 -0.07 -10.78
CA GLY A 343 -8.68 -1.16 -11.20
C GLY A 343 -9.38 -2.51 -11.39
N THR A 344 -10.71 -2.51 -11.48
CA THR A 344 -11.56 -3.70 -11.74
C THR A 344 -12.39 -3.49 -13.00
N GLU A 345 -13.00 -4.57 -13.50
CA GLU A 345 -14.00 -4.49 -14.57
C GLU A 345 -15.11 -5.53 -14.41
N LEU A 346 -16.34 -5.12 -14.71
CA LEU A 346 -17.55 -5.95 -14.53
C LEU A 346 -17.92 -6.77 -15.78
N SER A 347 -17.29 -6.50 -16.92
CA SER A 347 -17.49 -7.24 -18.17
C SER A 347 -16.20 -7.96 -18.53
N GLY A 348 -16.27 -9.27 -18.78
CA GLY A 348 -15.20 -9.97 -19.49
C GLY A 348 -15.01 -9.33 -20.87
N GLY A 349 -13.86 -8.72 -21.10
CA GLY A 349 -13.50 -8.07 -22.36
C GLY A 349 -13.26 -9.03 -23.51
#